data_AF-A0A960HC22-F1
#
_entry.id   AF-A0A960HC22-F1
#
_cell.length_a   1.000
_cell.length_b   1.000
_cell.length_c   1.000
_cell.angle_alpha   90.00
_cell.angle_beta   90.00
_cell.angle_gamma   90.00
#
_symmetry.space_group_name_H-M   'P 1'
#
loop_
_entity.id
_entity.type
_entity.pdbx_description
1 polymer ?
#
loop_
_entity_poly.entity_id
_entity_poly.type
_entity_poly.pdbx_seq_one_letter_code
_entity_poly.pdbx_strand_id
1 'polypeptide(L)' 'MSLEADLLSLSSTLDQMIERLEAVAEEVRGTERDELLGGIYDVERHLRSANRRLNRTLLSDN' A
#
# COMPACT_ATOMS: atom_id res chain seq x y z
N MET A 1 23.19 8.23 3.88
CA MET A 1 21.83 8.22 3.32
C MET A 1 21.09 9.42 3.88
N SER A 2 20.26 10.09 3.10
CA SER A 2 19.43 11.21 3.57
C SER A 2 18.09 10.67 4.05
N LEU A 3 17.55 11.22 5.14
CA LEU A 3 16.21 10.88 5.66
C LEU A 3 15.14 10.95 4.57
N GLU A 4 15.20 11.96 3.71
CA GLU A 4 14.28 12.13 2.59
C GLU A 4 14.34 10.96 1.59
N ALA A 5 15.55 10.48 1.27
CA ALA A 5 15.74 9.35 0.37
C ALA A 5 15.19 8.05 0.98
N ASP A 6 15.37 7.86 2.30
CA ASP A 6 14.84 6.70 3.01
C ASP A 6 13.29 6.73 3.03
N LEU A 7 12.68 7.89 3.25
CA LEU A 7 11.23 8.07 3.24
C LEU A 7 10.63 7.89 1.83
N LEU A 8 11.29 8.40 0.77
CA LEU A 8 10.88 8.14 -0.62
C LEU A 8 10.96 6.65 -0.96
N SER A 9 12.02 5.96 -0.53
CA SER A 9 12.16 4.52 -0.72
C SER A 9 11.05 3.74 -0.01
N LEU A 10 10.64 4.15 1.19
CA LEU A 10 9.50 3.56 1.90
C LEU A 10 8.18 3.80 1.15
N SER A 11 7.96 5.01 0.61
CA SER A 11 6.79 5.30 -0.23
C SER A 11 6.72 4.37 -1.44
N SER A 12 7.81 4.20 -2.17
CA SER A 12 7.85 3.29 -3.33
C SER A 12 7.59 1.84 -2.94
N THR A 13 8.07 1.42 -1.77
CA THR A 13 7.83 0.07 -1.25
C THR A 13 6.35 -0.15 -0.94
N LEU A 14 5.67 0.85 -0.34
CA LEU A 14 4.24 0.78 -0.07
C LEU A 14 3.43 0.68 -1.37
N ASP A 15 3.80 1.42 -2.42
CA ASP A 15 3.15 1.32 -3.73
C ASP A 15 3.31 -0.07 -4.35
N GLN A 16 4.52 -0.64 -4.32
CA GLN A 16 4.74 -2.02 -4.80
C GLN A 16 3.93 -3.06 -4.01
N MET A 17 3.75 -2.87 -2.70
CA MET A 17 2.91 -3.76 -1.90
C MET A 17 1.43 -3.64 -2.27
N ILE A 18 0.95 -2.43 -2.55
CA ILE A 18 -0.42 -2.18 -3.02
C ILE A 18 -0.65 -2.90 -4.35
N GLU A 19 0.24 -2.73 -5.33
CA GLU A 19 0.15 -3.41 -6.64
C GLU A 19 0.11 -4.94 -6.50
N ARG A 20 0.91 -5.49 -5.58
CA ARG A 20 0.91 -6.94 -5.32
C ARG A 20 -0.37 -7.42 -4.67
N LEU A 21 -0.96 -6.64 -3.76
CA LEU A 21 -2.25 -6.98 -3.15
C LEU A 21 -3.38 -6.91 -4.17
N GLU A 22 -3.37 -5.94 -5.08
CA GLU A 22 -4.33 -5.87 -6.18
C GLU A 22 -4.25 -7.13 -7.06
N ALA A 23 -3.04 -7.55 -7.45
CA ALA A 23 -2.85 -8.76 -8.23
C ALA A 23 -3.38 -10.02 -7.52
N VAL A 24 -3.12 -10.16 -6.22
CA VAL A 24 -3.65 -11.29 -5.43
C VAL A 24 -5.17 -11.20 -5.27
N ALA A 25 -5.73 -9.99 -5.11
CA ALA A 25 -7.17 -9.79 -5.05
C ALA A 25 -7.85 -10.25 -6.35
N GLU A 26 -7.23 -10.00 -7.51
CA GLU A 26 -7.75 -10.47 -8.79
C GLU A 26 -7.74 -11.99 -8.92
N GLU A 27 -6.74 -12.69 -8.38
CA GLU A 27 -6.72 -14.15 -8.36
C GLU A 27 -7.80 -14.76 -7.45
N VAL A 28 -8.16 -14.05 -6.38
CA VAL A 28 -9.18 -14.49 -5.41
C VAL A 28 -10.60 -14.10 -5.87
N ARG A 29 -10.73 -13.05 -6.68
CA ARG A 29 -12.02 -12.54 -7.15
C ARG A 29 -12.80 -13.62 -7.90
N GLY A 30 -14.07 -13.81 -7.51
CA GLY A 30 -14.95 -14.79 -8.15
C GLY A 30 -14.73 -16.24 -7.69
N THR A 31 -13.83 -16.46 -6.73
CA THR A 31 -13.76 -17.72 -5.98
C THR A 31 -14.69 -17.67 -4.75
N GLU A 32 -14.91 -18.80 -4.08
CA GLU A 32 -15.72 -18.87 -2.85
C GLU A 32 -14.99 -18.31 -1.59
N ARG A 33 -13.92 -17.53 -1.77
CA ARG A 33 -13.04 -17.03 -0.69
C ARG A 33 -13.31 -15.57 -0.34
N ASP A 34 -14.57 -15.21 -0.14
CA ASP A 34 -15.00 -13.82 0.13
C ASP A 34 -14.33 -13.21 1.37
N GLU A 35 -14.15 -13.99 2.45
CA GLU A 35 -13.49 -13.52 3.68
C GLU A 35 -12.01 -13.15 3.43
N LEU A 36 -11.31 -13.95 2.63
CA LEU A 36 -9.92 -13.67 2.24
C LEU A 36 -9.85 -12.42 1.36
N LEU A 37 -10.77 -12.27 0.40
CA LEU A 37 -10.84 -11.10 -0.46
C LEU A 37 -11.11 -9.82 0.34
N GLY A 38 -12.01 -9.88 1.33
CA GLY A 38 -12.26 -8.79 2.27
C GLY A 38 -11.00 -8.41 3.05
N GLY A 39 -10.28 -9.42 3.58
CA GLY A 39 -9.01 -9.20 4.28
C GLY A 39 -7.94 -8.54 3.40
N ILE A 40 -7.83 -8.93 2.13
CA ILE A 40 -6.89 -8.33 1.18
C ILE A 40 -7.21 -6.84 0.96
N TYR A 41 -8.48 -6.49 0.72
CA TYR A 41 -8.88 -5.10 0.53
C TYR A 41 -8.71 -4.25 1.79
N ASP A 42 -8.93 -4.82 2.97
CA ASP A 42 -8.67 -4.12 4.23
C ASP A 42 -7.18 -3.79 4.37
N VAL A 43 -6.28 -4.72 4.08
CA VAL A 43 -4.83 -4.46 4.11
C VAL A 43 -4.45 -3.40 3.06
N GLU A 44 -4.92 -3.52 1.83
CA GLU A 44 -4.66 -2.55 0.76
C GLU A 44 -5.08 -1.13 1.19
N ARG A 45 -6.28 -0.99 1.79
CA ARG A 45 -6.78 0.28 2.30
C ARG A 45 -5.86 0.88 3.37
N HIS A 46 -5.34 0.07 4.29
CA HIS A 46 -4.40 0.52 5.30
C HIS A 46 -3.08 0.99 4.68
N LEU A 47 -2.53 0.26 3.70
CA LEU A 47 -1.31 0.64 2.99
C LEU A 47 -1.48 1.96 2.21
N ARG A 48 -2.59 2.13 1.48
CA ARG A 48 -2.90 3.41 0.81
C ARG A 48 -3.01 4.56 1.80
N SER A 49 -3.60 4.32 2.98
CA SER A 49 -3.65 5.33 4.04
C SER A 49 -2.26 5.68 4.57
N ALA A 50 -1.40 4.68 4.78
CA ALA A 50 -0.02 4.88 5.23
C ALA A 50 0.77 5.68 4.18
N ASN A 51 0.69 5.30 2.90
CA ASN A 51 1.41 5.97 1.82
C ASN A 51 0.99 7.44 1.66
N ARG A 52 -0.33 7.72 1.74
CA ARG A 52 -0.83 9.11 1.73
C ARG A 52 -0.33 9.94 2.91
N ARG A 53 -0.22 9.35 4.11
CA ARG A 53 0.30 10.05 5.29
C ARG A 53 1.79 10.34 5.13
N LEU A 54 2.56 9.36 4.67
CA LEU A 54 3.99 9.50 4.40
C LEU A 54 4.28 10.60 3.38
N ASN A 55 3.55 10.60 2.25
CA ASN A 55 3.68 11.63 1.22
C ASN A 55 3.30 13.03 1.72
N ARG A 56 2.29 13.15 2.59
CA ARG A 56 1.99 14.46 3.22
C ARG A 56 3.13 14.94 4.10
N THR A 57 3.73 14.06 4.90
CA THR A 57 4.88 14.41 5.74
C THR A 57 6.05 14.91 4.90
N LEU A 58 6.34 14.24 3.78
CA LEU A 58 7.39 14.65 2.83
C LEU A 58 7.12 16.02 2.19
N LEU A 59 5.86 16.33 1.90
CA LEU A 59 5.46 17.62 1.33
C LEU A 59 5.46 18.76 2.38
N SER A 60 5.33 18.45 3.67
CA SER A 60 5.33 19.44 4.74
C SER A 60 6.73 19.80 5.26
N ASP A 61 7.74 18.98 4.97
CA ASP A 61 9.15 19.19 5.36
C ASP A 61 9.96 19.97 4.30
N ASN A 62 9.37 20.23 3.12
CA ASN A 62 9.89 21.10 2.05
C ASN A 62 9.33 22.51 2.16
#